data_AF-A0ABD2MZX1-F1
#
_entry.id   AF-A0ABD2MZX1-F1
#
_cell.length_a   1.000
_cell.length_b   1.000
_cell.length_c   1.000
_cell.angle_alpha   90.00
_cell.angle_beta   90.00
_cell.angle_gamma   90.00
#
_symmetry.space_group_name_H-M   'P 1'
#
loop_
_entity.id
_entity.type
_entity.pdbx_description
1 polymer ?
#
loop_
_entity_poly.entity_id
_entity_poly.type
_entity_poly.pdbx_seq_one_letter_code
_entity_poly.pdbx_strand_id
1 'polypeptide(L)'
;MEQTNRQSNIEIQNVPEKTHKNLSQLVTRFGNHLDLQVNGTSIDYVTRVPSALANKPKNIILRFLSKSNRDNFLATYKAKRLSADDKRPGLRVYDVSERLYINELSTIENNILCKEVRGVAKSKQYEFVWTQKCSGLIITAVTSEATTSAATGAVEGRPDIDSMDVGIAAFISKLAAEIRSLRKSVNFFRQITDFKARIAKFGDVISKVNKIERENEKLKQEVCTLNIKIRNMEQTNRQSNIEIQNVPEKHIKISQLVTRFGNHLDLQVNGTSIDYVTRVPSALANKPKNIILRFLSKSNRDNFLATYKAKRLSADDKRPGLRVYDVSERLYINELSTIENNILCKEVRGVAKSKQYEFVWTQKEIHDCELVDSAEYSIFGRDRSSSASMKHVGVEFL
;
A
#
# COMPACT_ATOMS: atom_id res chain seq x y z
N MET A 1 0.87 -3.27 4.83
CA MET A 1 0.97 -4.58 4.14
C MET A 1 2.28 -4.76 3.37
N GLU A 2 2.96 -3.70 2.92
CA GLU A 2 4.33 -3.82 2.35
C GLU A 2 5.31 -4.56 3.27
N GLN A 3 5.27 -4.30 4.57
CA GLN A 3 6.10 -5.03 5.54
C GLN A 3 5.78 -6.53 5.58
N THR A 4 4.51 -6.91 5.40
CA THR A 4 4.09 -8.31 5.29
C THR A 4 4.69 -8.98 4.06
N ASN A 5 4.83 -8.27 2.93
CA ASN A 5 5.48 -8.81 1.74
C ASN A 5 7.00 -8.97 1.89
N ARG A 6 7.60 -8.27 2.86
CA ARG A 6 9.03 -8.37 3.21
C ARG A 6 9.29 -9.33 4.38
N GLN A 7 8.25 -10.02 4.88
CA GLN A 7 8.35 -10.89 6.06
C GLN A 7 9.21 -12.14 5.87
N SER A 8 9.65 -12.45 4.67
CA SER A 8 10.61 -13.54 4.41
C SER A 8 11.95 -13.00 3.89
N ASN A 9 12.14 -11.68 3.92
CA ASN A 9 13.28 -11.00 3.33
C ASN A 9 14.29 -10.58 4.40
N ILE A 10 15.56 -10.76 4.06
CA ILE A 10 16.68 -10.21 4.82
C ILE A 10 17.52 -9.31 3.91
N GLU A 11 18.18 -8.35 4.55
CA GLU A 11 19.20 -7.52 3.93
C GLU A 11 20.57 -7.92 4.49
N ILE A 12 21.50 -8.22 3.60
CA ILE A 12 22.90 -8.51 3.91
C ILE A 12 23.74 -7.35 3.40
N GLN A 13 24.47 -6.71 4.30
CA GLN A 13 25.30 -5.55 4.00
C GLN A 13 26.77 -5.88 4.10
N ASN A 14 27.58 -5.06 3.44
CA ASN A 14 29.04 -5.10 3.49
C ASN A 14 29.68 -6.38 2.89
N VAL A 15 29.07 -6.91 1.83
CA VAL A 15 29.66 -7.99 1.02
C VAL A 15 30.38 -7.36 -0.19
N PRO A 16 31.69 -7.55 -0.40
CA PRO A 16 32.40 -7.04 -1.57
C PRO A 16 31.79 -7.54 -2.90
N GLU A 17 31.90 -6.75 -3.97
CA GLU A 17 31.30 -7.07 -5.28
C GLU A 17 32.17 -8.00 -6.14
N LYS A 18 33.46 -8.12 -5.83
CA LYS A 18 34.44 -8.83 -6.66
C LYS A 18 34.59 -10.33 -6.38
N THR A 19 34.00 -10.85 -5.29
CA THR A 19 34.41 -12.15 -4.75
C THR A 19 33.56 -13.36 -5.14
N HIS A 20 32.31 -13.23 -5.62
CA HIS A 20 31.47 -14.41 -5.88
C HIS A 20 30.55 -14.24 -7.10
N LYS A 21 30.72 -15.08 -8.12
CA LYS A 21 29.91 -15.09 -9.36
C LYS A 21 28.48 -15.60 -9.15
N ASN A 22 28.16 -16.19 -7.98
CA ASN A 22 26.85 -16.73 -7.69
C ASN A 22 26.40 -16.39 -6.25
N LEU A 23 25.38 -15.53 -6.13
CA LEU A 23 24.82 -15.09 -4.85
C LEU A 23 24.16 -16.23 -4.07
N SER A 24 23.62 -17.26 -4.73
CA SER A 24 23.01 -18.41 -4.07
C SER A 24 24.08 -19.26 -3.36
N GLN A 25 25.22 -19.49 -4.00
CA GLN A 25 26.35 -20.18 -3.37
C GLN A 25 26.91 -19.40 -2.18
N LEU A 26 26.95 -18.06 -2.28
CA LEU A 26 27.34 -17.19 -1.18
C LEU A 26 26.40 -17.35 0.03
N VAL A 27 25.09 -17.39 -0.21
CA VAL A 27 24.09 -17.60 0.84
C VAL A 27 24.24 -18.99 1.48
N THR A 28 24.53 -20.03 0.71
CA THR A 28 24.83 -21.36 1.25
C THR A 28 26.08 -21.33 2.14
N ARG A 29 27.14 -20.61 1.76
CA ARG A 29 28.33 -20.43 2.61
C ARG A 29 28.01 -19.71 3.91
N PHE A 30 27.19 -18.66 3.87
CA PHE A 30 26.72 -17.98 5.08
C PHE A 30 25.93 -18.93 5.98
N GLY A 31 25.05 -19.75 5.40
CA GLY A 31 24.36 -20.81 6.10
C GLY A 31 25.34 -21.71 6.85
N ASN A 32 26.33 -22.26 6.15
CA ASN A 32 27.33 -23.17 6.74
C ASN A 32 28.12 -22.50 7.88
N HIS A 33 28.50 -21.24 7.75
CA HIS A 33 29.18 -20.50 8.82
C HIS A 33 28.28 -20.25 10.04
N LEU A 34 26.97 -20.18 9.82
CA LEU A 34 25.95 -20.11 10.86
C LEU A 34 25.55 -21.50 11.39
N ASP A 35 26.17 -22.60 10.94
CA ASP A 35 25.73 -23.98 11.21
C ASP A 35 24.29 -24.27 10.74
N LEU A 36 23.86 -23.60 9.66
CA LEU A 36 22.56 -23.76 9.04
C LEU A 36 22.69 -24.34 7.63
N GLN A 37 22.00 -25.45 7.37
CA GLN A 37 21.89 -26.01 6.03
C GLN A 37 20.92 -25.17 5.19
N VAL A 38 21.46 -24.30 4.34
CA VAL A 38 20.67 -23.46 3.43
C VAL A 38 20.74 -24.02 2.02
N ASN A 39 19.72 -24.81 1.68
CA ASN A 39 19.57 -25.43 0.37
C ASN A 39 18.90 -24.46 -0.60
N GLY A 40 19.15 -24.62 -1.91
CA GLY A 40 18.50 -23.81 -2.96
C GLY A 40 16.98 -23.88 -2.93
N THR A 41 16.40 -24.96 -2.38
CA THR A 41 14.96 -25.13 -2.19
C THR A 41 14.38 -24.31 -1.04
N SER A 42 15.20 -23.65 -0.22
CA SER A 42 14.72 -22.79 0.88
C SER A 42 14.72 -21.30 0.51
N ILE A 43 15.32 -20.97 -0.64
CA ILE A 43 15.49 -19.62 -1.16
C ILE A 43 14.46 -19.39 -2.28
N ASP A 44 13.75 -18.27 -2.21
CA ASP A 44 12.89 -17.79 -3.29
C ASP A 44 13.71 -17.04 -4.35
N TYR A 45 14.42 -15.99 -3.91
CA TYR A 45 15.36 -15.27 -4.76
C TYR A 45 16.46 -14.57 -3.94
N VAL A 46 17.55 -14.23 -4.62
CA VAL A 46 18.65 -13.42 -4.07
C VAL A 46 19.15 -12.43 -5.13
N THR A 47 19.33 -11.16 -4.74
CA THR A 47 19.77 -10.11 -5.67
C THR A 47 20.56 -9.02 -4.96
N ARG A 48 21.41 -8.30 -5.72
CA ARG A 48 22.05 -7.05 -5.26
C ARG A 48 21.11 -5.88 -5.56
N VAL A 49 20.99 -4.95 -4.63
CA VAL A 49 20.19 -3.73 -4.80
C VAL A 49 21.10 -2.55 -5.16
N PRO A 50 20.73 -1.73 -6.17
CA PRO A 50 21.46 -0.52 -6.50
C PRO A 50 21.66 0.38 -5.28
N SER A 51 22.84 0.98 -5.16
CA SER A 51 23.18 1.93 -4.10
C SER A 51 23.54 3.26 -4.76
N ALA A 52 23.00 4.36 -4.22
CA ALA A 52 23.38 5.72 -4.63
C ALA A 52 24.78 6.11 -4.14
N LEU A 53 25.34 5.37 -3.18
CA LEU A 53 26.68 5.58 -2.63
C LEU A 53 27.70 4.77 -3.45
N ALA A 54 28.51 5.45 -4.26
CA ALA A 54 29.53 4.84 -5.12
C ALA A 54 30.64 4.11 -4.33
N ASN A 55 30.93 4.55 -3.10
CA ASN A 55 32.04 4.04 -2.28
C ASN A 55 31.66 2.91 -1.31
N LYS A 56 30.41 2.41 -1.36
CA LYS A 56 29.94 1.33 -0.48
C LYS A 56 29.46 0.15 -1.34
N PRO A 57 29.83 -1.11 -1.00
CA PRO A 57 29.32 -2.27 -1.73
C PRO A 57 27.78 -2.31 -1.67
N LYS A 58 27.15 -2.66 -2.79
CA LYS A 58 25.69 -2.82 -2.90
C LYS A 58 25.17 -3.84 -1.89
N ASN A 59 24.04 -3.56 -1.25
CA ASN A 59 23.42 -4.51 -0.33
C ASN A 59 22.84 -5.71 -1.11
N ILE A 60 22.76 -6.87 -0.47
CA ILE A 60 22.09 -8.06 -1.01
C ILE A 60 20.74 -8.22 -0.31
N ILE A 61 19.69 -8.43 -1.09
CA ILE A 61 18.40 -8.86 -0.59
C ILE A 61 18.25 -10.35 -0.86
N LEU A 62 18.00 -11.10 0.20
CA LEU A 62 17.67 -12.52 0.14
C LEU A 62 16.23 -12.71 0.62
N ARG A 63 15.41 -13.38 -0.17
CA ARG A 63 14.08 -13.83 0.24
C ARG A 63 14.07 -15.34 0.41
N PHE A 64 13.63 -15.79 1.58
CA PHE A 64 13.33 -17.19 1.84
C PHE A 64 11.91 -17.54 1.37
N LEU A 65 11.67 -18.82 1.05
CA LEU A 65 10.33 -19.30 0.75
C LEU A 65 9.38 -19.18 1.94
N SER A 66 9.91 -19.29 3.17
CA SER A 66 9.12 -19.20 4.40
C SER A 66 9.70 -18.18 5.37
N LYS A 67 8.80 -17.52 6.10
CA LYS A 67 9.15 -16.64 7.22
C LYS A 67 9.92 -17.41 8.32
N SER A 68 9.58 -18.68 8.54
CA SER A 68 10.26 -19.52 9.53
C SER A 68 11.75 -19.71 9.20
N ASN A 69 12.08 -19.94 7.93
CA ASN A 69 13.48 -20.08 7.50
C ASN A 69 14.24 -18.76 7.73
N ARG A 70 13.60 -17.64 7.40
CA ARG A 70 14.12 -16.30 7.64
C ARG A 70 14.38 -16.04 9.13
N ASP A 71 13.40 -16.34 9.98
CA ASP A 71 13.47 -16.09 11.42
C ASP A 71 14.55 -16.96 12.08
N ASN A 72 14.65 -18.23 11.70
CA ASN A 72 15.71 -19.13 12.15
C ASN A 72 17.10 -18.60 11.75
N PHE A 73 17.27 -18.21 10.48
CA PHE A 73 18.53 -17.67 9.97
C PHE A 73 18.99 -16.43 10.75
N LEU A 74 18.06 -15.49 11.00
CA LEU A 74 18.35 -14.28 11.77
C LEU A 74 18.61 -14.54 13.25
N ALA A 75 17.90 -15.49 13.87
CA ALA A 75 18.13 -15.86 15.27
C ALA A 75 19.55 -16.39 15.46
N THR A 76 19.98 -17.31 14.59
CA THR A 76 21.33 -17.87 14.63
C THR A 76 22.40 -16.81 14.32
N TYR A 77 22.16 -15.92 13.35
CA TYR A 77 23.02 -14.77 13.12
C TYR A 77 23.12 -13.87 14.36
N LYS A 78 22.00 -13.52 15.00
CA LYS A 78 21.98 -12.66 16.20
C LYS A 78 22.75 -13.29 17.37
N ALA A 79 22.73 -14.62 17.50
CA ALA A 79 23.51 -15.35 18.50
C ALA A 79 25.02 -15.35 18.19
N LYS A 80 25.41 -15.45 16.91
CA LYS A 80 26.82 -15.55 16.49
C LYS A 80 27.50 -14.23 16.14
N ARG A 81 26.75 -13.14 15.92
CA ARG A 81 27.29 -11.81 15.52
C ARG A 81 28.04 -11.07 16.64
N LEU A 82 28.00 -11.60 17.86
CA LEU A 82 28.73 -11.11 19.03
C LEU A 82 29.53 -12.31 19.57
N SER A 83 30.75 -12.50 19.08
CA SER A 83 31.64 -13.49 19.66
C SER A 83 32.09 -13.02 21.05
N ALA A 84 32.36 -13.96 21.96
CA ALA A 84 32.89 -13.64 23.29
C ALA A 84 34.21 -12.84 23.24
N ASP A 85 35.01 -13.06 22.18
CA ASP A 85 36.34 -12.45 22.01
C ASP A 85 36.34 -11.15 21.19
N ASP A 86 35.30 -10.87 20.40
CA ASP A 86 35.20 -9.65 19.58
C ASP A 86 33.93 -8.87 19.92
N LYS A 87 34.09 -7.84 20.76
CA LYS A 87 33.00 -6.95 21.21
C LYS A 87 32.46 -6.03 20.10
N ARG A 88 33.02 -6.06 18.88
CA ARG A 88 32.55 -5.23 17.76
C ARG A 88 31.38 -5.92 17.05
N PRO A 89 30.29 -5.21 16.73
CA PRO A 89 29.11 -5.80 16.10
C PRO A 89 29.42 -6.31 14.68
N GLY A 90 28.81 -7.43 14.32
CA GLY A 90 28.84 -7.99 12.96
C GLY A 90 29.49 -9.37 12.90
N LEU A 91 29.14 -10.15 11.88
CA LEU A 91 29.67 -11.50 11.68
C LEU A 91 30.89 -11.46 10.78
N ARG A 92 32.01 -12.06 11.20
CA ARG A 92 33.23 -12.17 10.40
C ARG A 92 33.22 -13.47 9.63
N VAL A 93 33.31 -13.39 8.30
CA VAL A 93 33.41 -14.56 7.41
C VAL A 93 34.66 -14.37 6.57
N TYR A 94 35.78 -14.95 7.02
CA TYR A 94 37.15 -14.63 6.59
C TYR A 94 37.36 -14.66 5.06
N ASP A 95 36.66 -15.51 4.33
CA ASP A 95 36.74 -15.66 2.87
C ASP A 95 35.74 -14.79 2.08
N VAL A 96 34.85 -14.08 2.78
CA VAL A 96 33.77 -13.29 2.17
C VAL A 96 33.84 -11.82 2.53
N SER A 97 33.93 -11.50 3.82
CA SER A 97 33.96 -10.12 4.31
C SER A 97 34.46 -10.07 5.74
N GLU A 98 35.20 -9.01 6.05
CA GLU A 98 35.68 -8.76 7.41
C GLU A 98 34.53 -8.63 8.41
N ARG A 99 33.42 -8.00 8.02
CA ARG A 99 32.22 -7.83 8.86
C ARG A 99 30.96 -7.77 8.03
N LEU A 100 30.01 -8.62 8.38
CA LEU A 100 28.70 -8.72 7.74
C LEU A 100 27.61 -8.29 8.70
N TYR A 101 26.69 -7.48 8.17
CA TYR A 101 25.49 -7.07 8.88
C TYR A 101 24.28 -7.68 8.19
N ILE A 102 23.51 -8.46 8.95
CA ILE A 102 22.31 -9.13 8.45
C ILE A 102 21.12 -8.63 9.25
N ASN A 103 20.20 -7.99 8.54
CA ASN A 103 19.02 -7.37 9.12
C ASN A 103 17.75 -7.89 8.47
N GLU A 104 16.63 -7.72 9.17
CA GLU A 104 15.31 -7.84 8.56
C GLU A 104 15.13 -6.73 7.53
N LEU A 105 14.55 -7.06 6.38
CA LEU A 105 14.22 -6.03 5.40
C LEU A 105 12.96 -5.29 5.86
N SER A 106 13.13 -4.01 6.20
CA SER A 106 12.05 -3.12 6.62
C SER A 106 11.53 -2.24 5.47
N THR A 107 10.36 -1.64 5.63
CA THR A 107 9.89 -0.56 4.74
C THR A 107 10.69 0.73 4.97
N ILE A 108 10.72 1.57 3.94
CA ILE A 108 11.35 2.91 4.03
C ILE A 108 10.65 3.72 5.13
N GLU A 109 9.31 3.69 5.15
CA GLU A 109 8.47 4.30 6.19
C GLU A 109 8.87 3.84 7.60
N ASN A 110 9.03 2.53 7.82
CA ASN A 110 9.45 1.99 9.11
C ASN A 110 10.87 2.42 9.48
N ASN A 111 11.78 2.52 8.51
CA ASN A 111 13.15 2.99 8.74
C ASN A 111 13.18 4.48 9.13
N ILE A 112 12.36 5.32 8.48
CA ILE A 112 12.19 6.73 8.82
C ILE A 112 11.60 6.84 10.23
N LEU A 113 10.51 6.14 10.51
CA LEU A 113 9.86 6.13 11.83
C LEU A 113 10.83 5.68 12.94
N CYS A 114 11.61 4.62 12.72
CA CYS A 114 12.63 4.17 13.67
C CYS A 114 13.70 5.24 13.93
N LYS A 115 14.09 6.00 12.90
CA LYS A 115 15.06 7.09 13.04
C LYS A 115 14.48 8.25 13.85
N GLU A 116 13.26 8.66 13.54
CA GLU A 116 12.57 9.75 14.23
C GLU A 116 12.32 9.41 15.70
N VAL A 117 11.80 8.21 15.99
CA VAL A 117 11.57 7.77 17.37
C VAL A 117 12.85 7.74 18.17
N ARG A 118 13.97 7.26 17.60
CA ARG A 118 15.27 7.31 18.27
C ARG A 118 15.74 8.74 18.52
N GLY A 119 15.46 9.66 17.59
CA GLY A 119 15.73 11.09 17.76
C GLY A 119 14.94 11.70 18.93
N VAL A 120 13.63 11.43 18.98
CA VAL A 120 12.76 11.89 20.07
C VAL A 120 13.17 11.28 21.40
N ALA A 121 13.44 9.97 21.44
CA ALA A 121 13.91 9.30 22.64
C ALA A 121 15.21 9.89 23.18
N LYS A 122 16.15 10.21 22.30
CA LYS A 122 17.39 10.90 22.67
C LYS A 122 17.11 12.30 23.23
N SER A 123 16.21 13.06 22.60
CA SER A 123 15.85 14.42 23.05
C SER A 123 15.12 14.43 24.40
N LYS A 124 14.31 13.40 24.68
CA LYS A 124 13.53 13.24 25.91
C LYS A 124 14.23 12.38 26.96
N GLN A 125 15.49 12.02 26.73
CA GLN A 125 16.31 11.17 27.61
C GLN A 125 15.63 9.85 28.00
N TYR A 126 14.90 9.22 27.10
CA TYR A 126 14.35 7.89 27.34
C TYR A 126 15.48 6.85 27.40
N GLU A 127 15.45 6.01 28.42
CA GLU A 127 16.47 4.99 28.68
C GLU A 127 16.44 3.86 27.64
N PHE A 128 15.25 3.47 27.20
CA PHE A 128 15.08 2.38 26.23
C PHE A 128 14.02 2.69 25.18
N VAL A 129 14.26 2.20 23.97
CA VAL A 129 13.28 2.18 22.87
C VAL A 129 13.16 0.75 22.39
N TRP A 130 11.99 0.17 22.61
CA TRP A 130 11.69 -1.21 22.21
C TRP A 130 10.92 -1.20 20.88
N THR A 131 11.19 -2.18 20.03
CA THR A 131 10.39 -2.44 18.83
C THR A 131 9.91 -3.88 18.86
N GLN A 132 8.61 -4.11 18.77
CA GLN A 132 8.05 -5.45 18.74
C GLN A 132 7.70 -5.82 17.29
N LYS A 133 8.26 -6.95 16.84
CA LYS A 133 8.05 -7.63 15.55
C LYS A 133 7.16 -6.87 14.55
N CYS A 134 7.76 -6.03 13.71
CA CYS A 134 7.22 -5.52 12.43
C CYS A 134 5.75 -5.02 12.39
N SER A 135 5.09 -4.73 13.51
CA SER A 135 3.64 -4.42 13.52
C SER A 135 3.23 -3.23 14.37
N GLY A 136 4.17 -2.48 14.95
CA GLY A 136 3.84 -1.23 15.62
C GLY A 136 4.89 -0.88 16.67
N LEU A 137 5.21 0.41 16.74
CA LEU A 137 6.06 0.98 17.77
C LEU A 137 5.14 1.39 18.93
N ILE A 138 5.25 0.71 20.08
CA ILE A 138 4.60 1.12 21.33
C ILE A 138 5.67 1.85 22.16
N ILE A 139 5.38 3.09 22.54
CA ILE A 139 6.21 3.90 23.43
C ILE A 139 5.38 4.17 24.68
N THR A 140 5.80 3.66 25.83
CA THR A 140 5.29 4.07 27.14
C THR A 140 6.31 4.98 27.81
N ALA A 141 5.86 6.16 28.23
CA ALA A 141 6.62 7.10 29.05
C ALA A 141 5.77 7.55 30.23
N VAL A 142 6.38 7.66 31.41
CA VAL A 142 5.78 8.22 32.62
C VAL A 142 6.43 9.58 32.89
N THR A 143 5.63 10.61 33.17
CA THR A 143 6.10 11.93 33.59
C THR A 143 5.21 12.46 34.71
N SER A 144 5.81 13.06 35.74
CA SER A 144 5.16 13.71 36.89
C SER A 144 4.76 15.16 36.61
N GLU A 145 3.63 15.57 37.16
CA GLU A 145 2.93 16.85 36.93
C GLU A 145 3.51 18.05 37.70
N ALA A 146 3.19 19.27 37.24
CA ALA A 146 3.29 20.51 38.02
C ALA A 146 2.05 21.40 37.79
N THR A 147 1.42 21.81 38.90
CA THR A 147 0.23 22.68 39.02
C THR A 147 0.59 24.17 39.17
N THR A 148 -0.30 25.07 38.74
CA THR A 148 -0.34 26.46 39.23
C THR A 148 -1.79 26.98 39.24
N SER A 149 -2.18 27.63 40.35
CA SER A 149 -3.52 28.22 40.57
C SER A 149 -3.49 29.75 40.59
N ALA A 150 -4.65 30.34 40.29
CA ALA A 150 -4.92 31.76 40.10
C ALA A 150 -5.75 32.39 41.25
N ALA A 151 -6.06 33.70 41.06
CA ALA A 151 -7.16 34.51 41.65
C ALA A 151 -6.88 35.15 43.05
N THR A 152 -7.39 36.32 43.47
CA THR A 152 -8.37 37.34 42.97
C THR A 152 -8.30 38.57 43.91
N GLY A 153 -8.76 39.75 43.50
CA GLY A 153 -8.80 40.98 44.32
C GLY A 153 -10.18 41.31 44.92
N ALA A 154 -10.27 42.46 45.64
CA ALA A 154 -11.43 43.36 45.75
C ALA A 154 -11.16 44.53 46.75
N VAL A 155 -11.59 45.75 46.43
CA VAL A 155 -11.80 46.88 47.37
C VAL A 155 -13.01 47.69 46.87
N GLU A 156 -13.97 47.95 47.75
CA GLU A 156 -15.07 48.92 47.55
C GLU A 156 -15.24 49.78 48.81
N GLY A 157 -15.70 51.04 48.63
CA GLY A 157 -16.34 51.80 49.70
C GLY A 157 -16.55 53.31 49.48
N ARG A 158 -17.79 53.68 49.07
CA ARG A 158 -18.64 54.85 49.46
C ARG A 158 -18.18 56.32 49.16
N PRO A 159 -19.04 57.38 49.27
CA PRO A 159 -20.45 57.48 49.74
C PRO A 159 -21.44 58.35 48.88
N ASP A 160 -22.72 58.39 49.33
CA ASP A 160 -23.87 59.23 48.94
C ASP A 160 -23.80 60.71 49.42
N ILE A 161 -24.41 61.67 48.68
CA ILE A 161 -24.95 62.95 49.21
C ILE A 161 -26.16 63.44 48.37
N ASP A 162 -27.22 63.88 49.08
CA ASP A 162 -28.51 64.43 48.61
C ASP A 162 -28.55 65.98 48.41
N SER A 163 -29.36 66.40 47.42
CA SER A 163 -30.19 67.63 47.27
C SER A 163 -29.59 69.07 47.17
N MET A 164 -29.86 69.80 46.05
CA MET A 164 -30.62 71.10 45.99
C MET A 164 -30.64 71.82 44.61
N ASP A 165 -31.73 72.58 44.39
CA ASP A 165 -31.95 73.87 43.66
C ASP A 165 -32.46 73.98 42.19
N VAL A 166 -33.26 75.01 41.88
CA VAL A 166 -34.09 75.14 40.65
C VAL A 166 -33.33 75.71 39.43
N GLY A 167 -32.30 76.55 39.63
CA GLY A 167 -31.31 76.84 38.57
C GLY A 167 -30.47 75.61 38.24
N ILE A 168 -30.23 74.79 39.27
CA ILE A 168 -29.69 73.45 39.14
C ILE A 168 -30.68 72.55 38.38
N ALA A 169 -32.00 72.72 38.46
CA ALA A 169 -32.96 71.93 37.68
C ALA A 169 -32.91 72.17 36.16
N ALA A 170 -32.68 73.41 35.71
CA ALA A 170 -32.48 73.73 34.29
C ALA A 170 -31.12 73.21 33.78
N PHE A 171 -30.07 73.36 34.60
CA PHE A 171 -28.75 72.78 34.34
C PHE A 171 -28.80 71.25 34.35
N ILE A 172 -29.53 70.62 35.28
CA ILE A 172 -29.85 69.19 35.38
C ILE A 172 -30.63 68.75 34.16
N SER A 173 -31.56 69.55 33.63
CA SER A 173 -32.31 69.18 32.42
C SER A 173 -31.42 69.14 31.19
N LYS A 174 -30.49 70.09 31.06
CA LYS A 174 -29.46 70.09 30.00
C LYS A 174 -28.49 68.93 30.18
N LEU A 175 -27.97 68.73 31.39
CA LEU A 175 -27.16 67.57 31.77
C LEU A 175 -27.90 66.25 31.53
N ALA A 176 -29.20 66.16 31.80
CA ALA A 176 -30.00 64.97 31.58
C ALA A 176 -30.21 64.69 30.09
N ALA A 177 -30.28 65.73 29.25
CA ALA A 177 -30.30 65.58 27.80
C ALA A 177 -28.94 65.09 27.27
N GLU A 178 -27.84 65.66 27.76
CA GLU A 178 -26.48 65.23 27.43
C GLU A 178 -26.19 63.80 27.95
N ILE A 179 -26.65 63.45 29.16
CA ILE A 179 -26.59 62.09 29.74
C ILE A 179 -27.46 61.13 28.92
N ARG A 180 -28.64 61.54 28.44
CA ARG A 180 -29.44 60.71 27.52
C ARG A 180 -28.71 60.47 26.20
N SER A 181 -28.06 61.49 25.64
CA SER A 181 -27.24 61.37 24.44
C SER A 181 -26.05 60.43 24.69
N LEU A 182 -25.34 60.62 25.80
CA LEU A 182 -24.24 59.77 26.23
C LEU A 182 -24.71 58.33 26.46
N ARG A 183 -25.88 58.11 27.06
CA ARG A 183 -26.48 56.78 27.24
C ARG A 183 -26.77 56.10 25.91
N LYS A 184 -27.22 56.85 24.89
CA LYS A 184 -27.37 56.32 23.52
C LYS A 184 -26.02 55.95 22.92
N SER A 185 -25.00 56.80 23.08
CA SER A 185 -23.63 56.50 22.63
C SER A 185 -23.03 55.30 23.34
N VAL A 186 -23.21 55.16 24.65
CA VAL A 186 -22.76 54.00 25.45
C VAL A 186 -23.49 52.73 25.02
N ASN A 187 -24.79 52.79 24.75
CA ASN A 187 -25.54 51.66 24.19
C ASN A 187 -25.02 51.27 22.79
N PHE A 188 -24.66 52.23 21.95
CA PHE A 188 -24.03 51.97 20.66
C PHE A 188 -22.64 51.35 20.82
N PHE A 189 -21.82 51.85 21.75
CA PHE A 189 -20.53 51.25 22.10
C PHE A 189 -20.68 49.81 22.59
N ARG A 190 -21.71 49.51 23.37
CA ARG A 190 -22.04 48.14 23.79
C ARG A 190 -22.38 47.23 22.60
N GLN A 191 -23.13 47.73 21.62
CA GLN A 191 -23.38 46.97 20.39
C GLN A 191 -22.09 46.72 19.60
N ILE A 192 -21.17 47.69 19.54
CA ILE A 192 -19.86 47.51 18.92
C ILE A 192 -19.04 46.44 19.66
N THR A 193 -19.04 46.43 21.00
CA THR A 193 -18.34 45.39 21.76
C THR A 193 -18.93 44.00 21.52
N ASP A 194 -20.26 43.89 21.46
CA ASP A 194 -20.95 42.64 21.14
C ASP A 194 -20.63 42.17 19.72
N PHE A 195 -20.55 43.09 18.76
CA PHE A 195 -20.18 42.80 17.37
C PHE A 195 -18.72 42.36 17.25
N LYS A 196 -17.79 43.00 17.97
CA LYS A 196 -16.39 42.57 18.08
C LYS A 196 -16.29 41.16 18.65
N ALA A 197 -17.06 40.84 19.68
CA ALA A 197 -17.09 39.48 20.26
C ALA A 197 -17.63 38.45 19.27
N ARG A 198 -18.63 38.80 18.45
CA ARG A 198 -19.13 37.93 17.37
C ARG A 198 -18.10 37.73 16.26
N ILE A 199 -17.39 38.77 15.83
CA ILE A 199 -16.30 38.67 14.85
C ILE A 199 -15.21 37.72 15.35
N ALA A 200 -14.83 37.82 16.62
CA ALA A 200 -13.86 36.90 17.22
C ALA A 200 -14.35 35.44 17.13
N LYS A 201 -15.61 35.18 17.49
CA LYS A 201 -16.20 33.83 17.36
C LYS A 201 -16.24 33.34 15.90
N PHE A 202 -16.53 34.21 14.93
CA PHE A 202 -16.45 33.86 13.52
C PHE A 202 -15.01 33.51 13.09
N GLY A 203 -14.01 34.24 13.58
CA GLY A 203 -12.60 33.92 13.38
C GLY A 203 -12.23 32.53 13.90
N ASP A 204 -12.76 32.13 15.07
CA ASP A 204 -12.58 30.80 15.63
C ASP A 204 -13.23 29.71 14.76
N VAL A 205 -14.45 29.96 14.26
CA VAL A 205 -15.16 29.04 13.37
C VAL A 205 -14.41 28.87 12.05
N ILE A 206 -13.96 29.96 11.42
CA ILE A 206 -13.16 29.92 10.19
C ILE A 206 -11.88 29.11 10.41
N SER A 207 -11.22 29.30 11.55
CA SER A 207 -10.02 28.52 11.90
C SER A 207 -10.31 27.03 12.03
N LYS A 208 -11.46 26.65 12.59
CA LYS A 208 -11.92 25.25 12.67
C LYS A 208 -12.26 24.69 11.29
N VAL A 209 -12.96 25.44 10.45
CA VAL A 209 -13.30 25.02 9.08
C VAL A 209 -12.03 24.75 8.28
N ASN A 210 -11.06 25.68 8.30
CA ASN A 210 -9.77 25.49 7.61
C ASN A 210 -8.96 24.30 8.13
N LYS A 211 -9.14 23.92 9.40
CA LYS A 211 -8.52 22.71 9.96
C LYS A 211 -9.23 21.45 9.43
N ILE A 212 -10.56 21.45 9.44
CA ILE A 212 -11.37 20.34 8.93
C ILE A 212 -11.13 20.11 7.44
N GLU A 213 -11.04 21.17 6.64
CA GLU A 213 -10.77 21.06 5.20
C GLU A 213 -9.42 20.41 4.92
N ARG A 214 -8.36 20.85 5.61
CA ARG A 214 -7.02 20.24 5.51
C ARG A 214 -7.01 18.77 5.95
N GLU A 215 -7.72 18.45 7.03
CA GLU A 215 -7.86 17.06 7.48
C GLU A 215 -8.63 16.22 6.45
N ASN A 216 -9.67 16.76 5.83
CA ASN A 216 -10.46 16.08 4.81
C ASN A 216 -9.64 15.82 3.54
N GLU A 217 -8.84 16.79 3.07
CA GLU A 217 -7.92 16.60 1.95
C GLU A 217 -6.90 15.50 2.26
N LYS A 218 -6.31 15.52 3.45
CA LYS A 218 -5.37 14.49 3.89
C LYS A 218 -6.03 13.10 3.92
N LEU A 219 -7.24 13.00 4.47
CA LEU A 219 -8.00 11.75 4.51
C LEU A 219 -8.34 11.25 3.10
N LYS A 220 -8.72 12.13 2.17
CA LYS A 220 -8.97 11.75 0.76
C LYS A 220 -7.71 11.20 0.10
N GLN A 221 -6.55 11.81 0.33
CA GLN A 221 -5.27 11.32 -0.18
C GLN A 221 -4.91 9.94 0.41
N GLU A 222 -5.12 9.75 1.72
CA GLU A 222 -4.89 8.47 2.38
C GLU A 222 -5.82 7.38 1.84
N VAL A 223 -7.11 7.68 1.68
CA VAL A 223 -8.10 6.75 1.09
C VAL A 223 -7.71 6.36 -0.34
N CYS A 224 -7.30 7.34 -1.16
CA CYS A 224 -6.80 7.06 -2.51
C CYS A 224 -5.60 6.10 -2.48
N THR A 225 -4.61 6.40 -1.64
CA THR A 225 -3.40 5.57 -1.47
C THR A 225 -3.76 4.15 -1.00
N LEU A 226 -4.69 4.02 -0.06
CA LEU A 226 -5.12 2.72 0.45
C LEU A 226 -5.85 1.91 -0.62
N ASN A 227 -6.70 2.54 -1.43
CA ASN A 227 -7.39 1.88 -2.53
C ASN A 227 -6.39 1.35 -3.58
N ILE A 228 -5.38 2.14 -3.94
CA ILE A 228 -4.30 1.69 -4.84
C ILE A 228 -3.55 0.49 -4.26
N LYS A 229 -3.22 0.54 -2.96
CA LYS A 229 -2.58 -0.59 -2.27
C LYS A 229 -3.49 -1.83 -2.31
N ILE A 230 -4.78 -1.69 -2.07
CA ILE A 230 -5.76 -2.80 -2.14
C ILE A 230 -5.80 -3.41 -3.53
N ARG A 231 -5.94 -2.60 -4.58
CA ARG A 231 -5.95 -3.08 -5.98
C ARG A 231 -4.69 -3.86 -6.33
N ASN A 232 -3.52 -3.31 -5.99
CA ASN A 232 -2.24 -3.96 -6.23
C ASN A 232 -2.12 -5.30 -5.49
N MET A 233 -2.63 -5.37 -4.26
CA MET A 233 -2.62 -6.60 -3.47
C MET A 233 -3.55 -7.66 -4.06
N GLU A 234 -4.76 -7.28 -4.49
CA GLU A 234 -5.67 -8.19 -5.18
C GLU A 234 -5.07 -8.73 -6.48
N GLN A 235 -4.46 -7.85 -7.28
CA GLN A 235 -3.82 -8.23 -8.54
C GLN A 235 -2.65 -9.17 -8.30
N THR A 236 -1.81 -8.89 -7.30
CA THR A 236 -0.69 -9.75 -6.89
C THR A 236 -1.18 -11.12 -6.41
N ASN A 237 -2.29 -11.17 -5.67
CA ASN A 237 -2.87 -12.43 -5.21
C ASN A 237 -3.43 -13.30 -6.34
N ARG A 238 -3.84 -12.69 -7.45
CA ARG A 238 -4.37 -13.38 -8.64
C ARG A 238 -3.31 -13.64 -9.73
N GLN A 239 -2.08 -13.16 -9.55
CA GLN A 239 -1.02 -13.23 -10.58
C GLN A 239 -0.59 -14.64 -11.00
N SER A 240 -0.90 -15.67 -10.21
CA SER A 240 -0.62 -17.07 -10.55
C SER A 240 -1.89 -17.87 -10.81
N ASN A 241 -3.02 -17.18 -10.99
CA ASN A 241 -4.33 -17.79 -11.17
C ASN A 241 -4.76 -17.71 -12.63
N ILE A 242 -5.39 -18.78 -13.09
CA ILE A 242 -6.11 -18.82 -14.36
C ILE A 242 -7.57 -19.15 -14.12
N GLU A 243 -8.42 -18.66 -15.01
CA GLU A 243 -9.81 -19.02 -15.10
C GLU A 243 -10.02 -19.91 -16.33
N ILE A 244 -10.62 -21.08 -16.11
CA ILE A 244 -11.00 -22.04 -17.15
C ILE A 244 -12.53 -22.04 -17.24
N GLN A 245 -13.06 -21.69 -18.40
CA GLN A 245 -14.48 -21.57 -18.65
C GLN A 245 -14.99 -22.70 -19.56
N ASN A 246 -16.31 -22.91 -19.54
CA ASN A 246 -17.02 -23.87 -20.40
C ASN A 246 -16.56 -25.32 -20.25
N VAL A 247 -16.26 -25.74 -19.02
CA VAL A 247 -16.01 -27.15 -18.71
C VAL A 247 -17.30 -27.76 -18.15
N PRO A 248 -17.92 -28.76 -18.78
CA PRO A 248 -19.11 -29.42 -18.26
C PRO A 248 -18.93 -29.96 -16.83
N GLU A 249 -19.98 -29.91 -16.03
CA GLU A 249 -20.00 -30.44 -14.65
C GLU A 249 -20.28 -31.96 -14.66
N LYS A 250 -19.38 -32.73 -15.28
CA LYS A 250 -19.40 -34.21 -15.23
C LYS A 250 -18.83 -34.71 -13.89
N HIS A 251 -19.07 -35.98 -13.54
CA HIS A 251 -18.54 -36.65 -12.32
C HIS A 251 -17.00 -36.81 -12.24
N ILE A 252 -16.24 -36.09 -13.06
CA ILE A 252 -14.77 -36.17 -13.09
C ILE A 252 -14.20 -35.25 -12.01
N LYS A 253 -13.24 -35.76 -11.23
CA LYS A 253 -12.52 -34.96 -10.23
C LYS A 253 -11.75 -33.82 -10.91
N ILE A 254 -11.82 -32.62 -10.34
CA ILE A 254 -11.23 -31.41 -10.94
C ILE A 254 -9.71 -31.55 -11.10
N SER A 255 -9.02 -32.22 -10.18
CA SER A 255 -7.58 -32.51 -10.29
C SER A 255 -7.22 -33.30 -11.55
N GLN A 256 -8.03 -34.28 -11.93
CA GLN A 256 -7.82 -35.07 -13.14
C GLN A 256 -8.03 -34.24 -14.42
N LEU A 257 -8.95 -33.27 -14.38
CA LEU A 257 -9.16 -32.35 -15.50
C LEU A 257 -7.92 -31.50 -15.76
N VAL A 258 -7.24 -31.03 -14.72
CA VAL A 258 -6.02 -30.23 -14.87
C VAL A 258 -4.91 -31.04 -15.56
N THR A 259 -4.71 -32.30 -15.18
CA THR A 259 -3.75 -33.18 -15.86
C THR A 259 -4.14 -33.41 -17.32
N ARG A 260 -5.43 -33.60 -17.63
CA ARG A 260 -5.91 -33.72 -19.02
C ARG A 260 -5.66 -32.46 -19.83
N PHE A 261 -5.86 -31.28 -19.25
CA PHE A 261 -5.53 -30.01 -19.90
C PHE A 261 -4.04 -29.89 -20.15
N GLY A 262 -3.20 -30.24 -19.17
CA GLY A 262 -1.75 -30.29 -19.33
C GLY A 262 -1.34 -31.16 -20.50
N ASN A 263 -1.78 -32.42 -20.52
CA ASN A 263 -1.48 -33.37 -21.59
C ASN A 263 -1.97 -32.87 -22.95
N HIS A 264 -3.17 -32.29 -23.02
CA HIS A 264 -3.69 -31.71 -24.25
C HIS A 264 -2.88 -30.49 -24.70
N LEU A 265 -2.20 -29.78 -23.82
CA LEU A 265 -1.31 -28.67 -24.15
C LEU A 265 0.14 -29.11 -24.32
N ASP A 266 0.43 -30.42 -24.31
CA ASP A 266 1.79 -30.99 -24.32
C ASP A 266 2.67 -30.47 -23.16
N LEU A 267 2.03 -30.15 -22.02
CA LEU A 267 2.66 -29.69 -20.79
C LEU A 267 2.53 -30.74 -19.69
N GLN A 268 3.66 -31.14 -19.11
CA GLN A 268 3.64 -31.99 -17.91
C GLN A 268 3.24 -31.16 -16.68
N VAL A 269 1.95 -31.19 -16.36
CA VAL A 269 1.41 -30.54 -15.17
C VAL A 269 1.42 -31.52 -14.01
N ASN A 270 2.48 -31.46 -13.20
CA ASN A 270 2.61 -32.24 -11.98
C ASN A 270 1.79 -31.61 -10.85
N GLY A 271 1.24 -32.42 -9.95
CA GLY A 271 0.51 -31.93 -8.76
C GLY A 271 1.34 -30.99 -7.89
N THR A 272 2.67 -31.11 -7.92
CA THR A 272 3.62 -30.22 -7.24
C THR A 272 3.70 -28.82 -7.83
N SER A 273 3.14 -28.57 -9.01
CA SER A 273 3.14 -27.24 -9.65
C SER A 273 1.88 -26.42 -9.37
N ILE A 274 0.86 -27.08 -8.78
CA ILE A 274 -0.48 -26.55 -8.51
C ILE A 274 -0.58 -26.24 -7.02
N ASP A 275 -1.11 -25.07 -6.69
CA ASP A 275 -1.46 -24.71 -5.31
C ASP A 275 -2.86 -25.25 -4.96
N TYR A 276 -3.87 -24.82 -5.73
CA TYR A 276 -5.22 -25.32 -5.59
C TYR A 276 -6.01 -25.21 -6.89
N VAL A 277 -7.10 -25.99 -6.96
CA VAL A 277 -8.07 -25.92 -8.05
C VAL A 277 -9.49 -26.05 -7.50
N THR A 278 -10.39 -25.17 -7.93
CA THR A 278 -11.77 -25.16 -7.45
C THR A 278 -12.75 -24.64 -8.50
N ARG A 279 -14.01 -25.06 -8.41
CA ARG A 279 -15.11 -24.48 -9.18
C ARG A 279 -15.65 -23.26 -8.44
N VAL A 280 -15.94 -22.20 -9.18
CA VAL A 280 -16.52 -20.97 -8.63
C VAL A 280 -18.03 -20.96 -8.89
N PRO A 281 -18.87 -20.61 -7.91
CA PRO A 281 -20.29 -20.40 -8.13
C PRO A 281 -20.54 -19.44 -9.29
N SER A 282 -21.46 -19.81 -10.18
CA SER A 282 -21.93 -18.96 -11.27
C SER A 282 -23.32 -18.44 -10.90
N ALA A 283 -23.56 -17.14 -11.10
CA ALA A 283 -24.90 -16.56 -10.98
C ALA A 283 -25.85 -17.05 -12.09
N LEU A 284 -25.30 -17.52 -13.22
CA LEU A 284 -26.06 -18.04 -14.34
C LEU A 284 -26.25 -19.55 -14.19
N ALA A 285 -27.50 -19.98 -13.94
CA ALA A 285 -27.86 -21.39 -13.74
C ALA A 285 -27.59 -22.27 -14.97
N ASN A 286 -27.71 -21.71 -16.19
CA ASN A 286 -27.56 -22.45 -17.45
C ASN A 286 -26.11 -22.51 -17.97
N LYS A 287 -25.15 -21.94 -17.24
CA LYS A 287 -23.73 -21.95 -17.64
C LYS A 287 -22.94 -22.81 -16.66
N PRO A 288 -22.08 -23.74 -17.12
CA PRO A 288 -21.23 -24.50 -16.22
C PRO A 288 -20.34 -23.55 -15.40
N LYS A 289 -20.16 -23.87 -14.11
CA LYS A 289 -19.30 -23.13 -13.19
C LYS A 289 -17.88 -23.03 -13.72
N ASN A 290 -17.28 -21.85 -13.65
CA ASN A 290 -15.88 -21.67 -14.05
C ASN A 290 -14.95 -22.38 -13.06
N ILE A 291 -13.77 -22.80 -13.51
CA ILE A 291 -12.73 -23.38 -12.66
C ILE A 291 -11.65 -22.32 -12.46
N ILE A 292 -11.27 -22.04 -11.22
CA ILE A 292 -10.05 -21.32 -10.90
C ILE A 292 -8.95 -22.34 -10.62
N LEU A 293 -7.84 -22.21 -11.33
CA LEU A 293 -6.61 -22.96 -11.08
C LEU A 293 -5.52 -21.98 -10.66
N ARG A 294 -4.92 -22.21 -9.48
CA ARG A 294 -3.75 -21.45 -9.02
C ARG A 294 -2.49 -22.30 -9.13
N PHE A 295 -1.49 -21.75 -9.79
CA PHE A 295 -0.15 -22.31 -9.82
C PHE A 295 0.69 -21.78 -8.65
N LEU A 296 1.68 -22.55 -8.23
CA LEU A 296 2.66 -22.11 -7.23
C LEU A 296 3.52 -20.95 -7.72
N SER A 297 3.75 -20.85 -9.03
CA SER A 297 4.55 -19.78 -9.62
C SER A 297 3.81 -19.08 -10.76
N LYS A 298 4.06 -17.77 -10.87
CA LYS A 298 3.60 -16.97 -12.02
C LYS A 298 4.17 -17.51 -13.33
N SER A 299 5.42 -17.99 -13.35
CA SER A 299 6.06 -18.55 -14.54
C SER A 299 5.33 -19.78 -15.07
N ASN A 300 4.89 -20.69 -14.19
CA ASN A 300 4.11 -21.87 -14.60
C ASN A 300 2.78 -21.44 -15.24
N ARG A 301 2.14 -20.43 -14.64
CA ARG A 301 0.90 -19.85 -15.15
C ARG A 301 1.07 -19.20 -16.52
N ASP A 302 2.12 -18.40 -16.69
CA ASP A 302 2.42 -17.68 -17.93
C ASP A 302 2.78 -18.67 -19.05
N ASN A 303 3.58 -19.71 -18.75
CA ASN A 303 3.88 -20.79 -19.69
C ASN A 303 2.62 -21.54 -20.13
N PHE A 304 1.76 -21.92 -19.17
CA PHE A 304 0.50 -22.60 -19.46
C PHE A 304 -0.42 -21.77 -20.37
N LEU A 305 -0.57 -20.47 -20.07
CA LEU A 305 -1.36 -19.55 -20.91
C LEU A 305 -0.75 -19.33 -22.30
N ALA A 306 0.57 -19.22 -22.39
CA ALA A 306 1.26 -19.04 -23.67
C ALA A 306 1.05 -20.25 -24.58
N THR A 307 1.26 -21.47 -24.06
CA THR A 307 1.03 -22.70 -24.82
C THR A 307 -0.42 -22.87 -25.22
N TYR A 308 -1.37 -22.56 -24.32
CA TYR A 308 -2.79 -22.53 -24.67
C TYR A 308 -3.09 -21.55 -25.82
N LYS A 309 -2.56 -20.33 -25.76
CA LYS A 309 -2.77 -19.33 -26.82
C LYS A 309 -2.19 -19.79 -28.16
N ALA A 310 -0.99 -20.36 -28.15
CA ALA A 310 -0.35 -20.91 -29.34
C ALA A 310 -1.19 -22.06 -29.93
N LYS A 311 -1.57 -23.05 -29.12
CA LYS A 311 -2.34 -24.21 -29.57
C LYS A 311 -3.73 -23.83 -30.09
N ARG A 312 -4.38 -22.83 -29.48
CA ARG A 312 -5.64 -22.27 -29.97
C ARG A 312 -5.51 -21.57 -31.32
N LEU A 313 -4.38 -20.90 -31.60
CA LEU A 313 -4.13 -20.24 -32.88
C LEU A 313 -3.75 -21.23 -33.99
N SER A 314 -3.09 -22.34 -33.62
CA SER A 314 -2.70 -23.42 -34.54
C SER A 314 -3.81 -24.44 -34.79
N ALA A 315 -4.95 -24.34 -34.09
CA ALA A 315 -6.07 -25.25 -34.32
C ALA A 315 -6.75 -24.92 -35.66
N ASP A 316 -6.86 -25.93 -36.54
CA ASP A 316 -7.54 -25.82 -37.84
C ASP A 316 -9.03 -25.45 -37.72
N ASP A 317 -9.61 -25.65 -36.54
CA ASP A 317 -11.00 -25.31 -36.26
C ASP A 317 -11.15 -23.79 -36.12
N LYS A 318 -11.81 -23.16 -37.11
CA LYS A 318 -12.16 -21.72 -37.10
C LYS A 318 -13.11 -21.31 -35.96
N ARG A 319 -13.48 -22.22 -35.07
CA ARG A 319 -14.37 -21.97 -33.94
C ARG A 319 -13.65 -21.20 -32.83
N PRO A 320 -14.37 -20.33 -32.10
CA PRO A 320 -13.80 -19.67 -30.94
C PRO A 320 -13.61 -20.68 -29.79
N GLY A 321 -12.39 -20.77 -29.27
CA GLY A 321 -12.04 -21.64 -28.13
C GLY A 321 -11.20 -22.85 -28.56
N LEU A 322 -10.66 -23.59 -27.59
CA LEU A 322 -9.88 -24.81 -27.85
C LEU A 322 -10.75 -26.04 -27.60
N ARG A 323 -10.79 -26.97 -28.56
CA ARG A 323 -11.49 -28.25 -28.39
C ARG A 323 -10.59 -29.25 -27.66
N VAL A 324 -11.04 -29.76 -26.53
CA VAL A 324 -10.36 -30.83 -25.78
C VAL A 324 -11.28 -32.04 -25.74
N TYR A 325 -10.91 -33.09 -26.47
CA TYR A 325 -11.68 -34.32 -26.56
C TYR A 325 -12.08 -34.86 -25.19
N ASP A 326 -13.32 -35.30 -25.07
CA ASP A 326 -14.00 -35.78 -23.85
C ASP A 326 -14.11 -34.79 -22.68
N VAL A 327 -13.51 -33.62 -22.78
CA VAL A 327 -13.52 -32.59 -21.72
C VAL A 327 -14.42 -31.42 -22.09
N SER A 328 -14.15 -30.72 -23.19
CA SER A 328 -14.96 -29.57 -23.63
C SER A 328 -14.86 -29.33 -25.12
N GLU A 329 -15.99 -29.02 -25.74
CA GLU A 329 -16.07 -28.62 -27.15
C GLU A 329 -15.50 -27.22 -27.40
N ARG A 330 -15.59 -26.31 -26.41
CA ARG A 330 -15.10 -24.92 -26.50
C ARG A 330 -14.51 -24.47 -25.16
N LEU A 331 -13.27 -24.83 -24.92
CA LEU A 331 -12.51 -24.42 -23.74
C LEU A 331 -12.00 -22.99 -23.91
N TYR A 332 -12.21 -22.15 -22.90
CA TYR A 332 -11.57 -20.85 -22.81
C TYR A 332 -10.72 -20.78 -21.55
N ILE A 333 -9.44 -20.46 -21.71
CA ILE A 333 -8.51 -20.26 -20.61
C ILE A 333 -8.05 -18.81 -20.63
N ASN A 334 -8.28 -18.11 -19.52
CA ASN A 334 -7.92 -16.71 -19.34
C ASN A 334 -7.08 -16.53 -18.07
N GLU A 335 -6.36 -15.42 -18.01
CA GLU A 335 -5.81 -14.94 -16.73
C GLU A 335 -6.97 -14.50 -15.82
N LEU A 336 -6.88 -14.81 -14.53
CA LEU A 336 -7.86 -14.33 -13.57
C LEU A 336 -7.56 -12.86 -13.22
N SER A 337 -8.39 -11.95 -13.73
CA SER A 337 -8.28 -10.51 -13.44
C SER A 337 -9.11 -10.10 -12.22
N THR A 338 -8.92 -8.87 -11.74
CA THR A 338 -9.79 -8.27 -10.71
C THR A 338 -11.17 -7.96 -11.28
N ILE A 339 -12.15 -7.84 -10.38
CA ILE A 339 -13.53 -7.49 -10.76
C ILE A 339 -13.55 -6.11 -11.43
N GLU A 340 -12.85 -5.13 -10.82
CA GLU A 340 -12.72 -3.77 -11.37
C GLU A 340 -12.15 -3.80 -12.80
N ASN A 341 -11.06 -4.55 -13.02
CA ASN A 341 -10.43 -4.64 -14.32
C ASN A 341 -11.32 -5.34 -15.35
N ASN A 342 -12.12 -6.33 -14.92
CA ASN A 342 -13.10 -6.98 -15.78
C ASN A 342 -14.24 -6.04 -16.18
N ILE A 343 -14.73 -5.20 -15.24
CA ILE A 343 -15.75 -4.18 -15.52
C ILE A 343 -15.18 -3.15 -16.51
N LEU A 344 -14.00 -2.60 -16.21
CA LEU A 344 -13.31 -1.65 -17.08
C LEU A 344 -13.09 -2.22 -18.48
N CYS A 345 -12.57 -3.45 -18.59
CA CYS A 345 -12.38 -4.11 -19.88
C CYS A 345 -13.69 -4.28 -20.66
N LYS A 346 -14.80 -4.55 -19.97
CA LYS A 346 -16.12 -4.70 -20.59
C LYS A 346 -16.63 -3.36 -21.12
N GLU A 347 -16.55 -2.31 -20.31
CA GLU A 347 -16.98 -0.96 -20.69
C GLU A 347 -16.17 -0.43 -21.85
N VAL A 348 -14.85 -0.54 -21.78
CA VAL A 348 -13.95 -0.06 -22.85
C VAL A 348 -14.19 -0.81 -24.15
N ARG A 349 -14.38 -2.14 -24.11
CA ARG A 349 -14.76 -2.90 -25.31
C ARG A 349 -16.12 -2.47 -25.86
N GLY A 350 -17.05 -2.08 -24.99
CA GLY A 350 -18.34 -1.50 -25.39
C GLY A 350 -18.16 -0.20 -26.16
N VAL A 351 -17.38 0.73 -25.62
CA VAL A 351 -17.04 2.02 -26.26
C VAL A 351 -16.26 1.81 -27.55
N ALA A 352 -15.29 0.90 -27.56
CA ALA A 352 -14.51 0.59 -28.76
C ALA A 352 -15.39 0.03 -29.87
N LYS A 353 -16.36 -0.82 -29.53
CA LYS A 353 -17.35 -1.34 -30.48
C LYS A 353 -18.26 -0.23 -31.01
N SER A 354 -18.76 0.67 -30.16
CA SER A 354 -19.61 1.78 -30.61
C SER A 354 -18.83 2.77 -31.49
N LYS A 355 -17.54 2.97 -31.23
CA LYS A 355 -16.64 3.81 -32.02
C LYS A 355 -15.96 3.07 -33.19
N GLN A 356 -16.32 1.81 -33.43
CA GLN A 356 -15.77 0.97 -34.51
C GLN A 356 -14.23 0.83 -34.50
N TYR A 357 -13.59 0.89 -33.33
CA TYR A 357 -12.17 0.61 -33.22
C TYR A 357 -11.89 -0.87 -33.54
N GLU A 358 -10.82 -1.11 -34.29
CA GLU A 358 -10.44 -2.45 -34.74
C GLU A 358 -9.77 -3.26 -33.62
N PHE A 359 -8.96 -2.60 -32.80
CA PHE A 359 -8.19 -3.23 -31.74
C PHE A 359 -8.30 -2.45 -30.43
N VAL A 360 -8.30 -3.21 -29.35
CA VAL A 360 -8.22 -2.70 -27.97
C VAL A 360 -7.02 -3.37 -27.32
N TRP A 361 -6.02 -2.57 -26.99
CA TRP A 361 -4.80 -3.05 -26.35
C TRP A 361 -4.87 -2.80 -24.85
N THR A 362 -4.35 -3.75 -24.07
CA THR A 362 -4.19 -3.61 -22.62
C THR A 362 -2.71 -3.75 -22.28
N GLN A 363 -2.11 -2.71 -21.73
CA GLN A 363 -0.74 -2.75 -21.23
C GLN A 363 -0.79 -2.82 -19.70
N LYS A 364 0.00 -3.70 -19.09
CA LYS A 364 0.20 -3.74 -17.63
C LYS A 364 1.29 -2.72 -17.29
N GLU A 365 0.93 -1.46 -17.11
CA GLU A 365 1.81 -0.46 -16.52
C GLU A 365 1.40 -0.18 -15.08
N ILE A 366 2.38 -0.11 -14.17
CA ILE A 366 2.20 0.34 -12.80
C ILE A 366 2.32 1.86 -12.85
N HIS A 367 1.21 2.59 -12.71
CA HIS A 367 1.26 4.05 -12.63
C HIS A 367 1.31 4.48 -11.15
N ASP A 368 2.41 5.13 -10.77
CA ASP A 368 2.49 5.97 -9.58
C ASP A 368 1.63 7.22 -9.84
N CYS A 369 0.74 7.55 -8.90
CA CYS A 369 -0.28 8.57 -9.11
C CYS A 369 0.28 10.00 -9.08
N GLU A 370 0.15 10.70 -10.21
CA GLU A 370 -0.22 12.12 -10.21
C GLU A 370 -1.69 12.22 -10.62
N LEU A 371 -2.43 12.99 -9.82
CA LEU A 371 -3.83 13.42 -9.96
C LEU A 371 -4.43 13.29 -11.37
N VAL A 372 -4.90 12.09 -11.72
CA VAL A 372 -5.90 11.86 -12.76
C VAL A 372 -6.76 10.69 -12.29
N ASP A 373 -8.06 10.92 -12.14
CA ASP A 373 -9.06 9.86 -12.10
C ASP A 373 -8.98 9.07 -13.42
N SER A 374 -8.20 7.99 -13.48
CA SER A 374 -8.46 6.80 -14.32
C SER A 374 -7.28 5.82 -14.38
N ALA A 375 -7.61 4.58 -14.03
CA ALA A 375 -7.10 3.28 -14.51
C ALA A 375 -5.59 3.02 -14.73
N GLU A 376 -5.11 1.92 -14.11
CA GLU A 376 -3.88 1.16 -14.45
C GLU A 376 -3.90 0.52 -15.87
N TYR A 377 -4.70 1.06 -16.80
CA TYR A 377 -4.84 0.59 -18.18
C TYR A 377 -4.86 1.77 -19.14
N SER A 378 -3.72 2.04 -19.77
CA SER A 378 -3.70 2.84 -21.00
C SER A 378 -4.27 2.00 -22.15
N ILE A 379 -5.39 2.45 -22.73
CA ILE A 379 -6.07 1.75 -23.82
C ILE A 379 -6.02 2.61 -25.07
N PHE A 380 -5.37 2.07 -26.10
CA PHE A 380 -5.16 2.75 -27.39
C PHE A 380 -6.13 2.20 -28.42
N GLY A 381 -6.83 3.10 -29.12
CA GLY A 381 -7.68 2.79 -30.27
C GLY A 381 -7.06 3.28 -31.57
N ARG A 382 -7.17 2.49 -32.64
CA ARG A 382 -6.85 2.90 -34.01
C ARG A 382 -8.14 3.05 -34.81
N ASP A 383 -8.33 4.22 -35.41
CA ASP A 383 -9.48 4.52 -36.28
C ASP A 383 -9.31 3.87 -37.66
N ARG A 384 -10.41 3.42 -38.26
CA ARG A 384 -10.44 2.78 -39.59
C ARG A 384 -10.12 3.76 -40.72
N SER A 385 -10.23 5.06 -40.48
CA SER A 385 -10.16 6.10 -41.51
C SER A 385 -8.85 6.91 -41.54
N SER A 386 -7.94 6.74 -40.57
CA SER A 386 -6.73 7.57 -40.48
C SER A 386 -5.44 6.74 -40.39
N SER A 387 -4.51 7.01 -41.30
CA SER A 387 -3.14 6.48 -41.27
C SER A 387 -2.23 7.15 -40.23
N ALA A 388 -2.73 8.11 -39.43
CA ALA A 388 -1.92 8.91 -38.53
C ALA A 388 -2.36 8.85 -37.04
N SER A 389 -1.43 8.37 -36.20
CA SER A 389 -1.34 8.43 -34.73
C SER A 389 -2.36 7.67 -33.87
N MET A 390 -1.83 6.97 -32.85
CA MET A 390 -2.57 6.35 -31.73
C MET A 390 -3.35 7.41 -30.97
N LYS A 391 -4.65 7.17 -30.72
CA LYS A 391 -5.46 8.04 -29.86
C LYS A 391 -5.74 7.34 -28.53
N HIS A 392 -5.53 8.06 -27.43
CA HIS A 392 -5.89 7.62 -26.09
C HIS A 392 -7.41 7.49 -26.01
N VAL A 393 -7.90 6.31 -25.62
CA VAL A 393 -9.33 6.12 -25.33
C VAL A 393 -9.53 6.53 -23.88
N GLY A 394 -9.65 7.83 -23.63
CA GLY A 394 -10.07 8.33 -22.32
C GLY A 394 -11.45 7.80 -21.99
N VAL A 395 -11.56 7.03 -20.91
CA VAL A 395 -12.84 6.76 -20.24
C VAL A 395 -12.91 7.73 -19.09
N GLU A 396 -13.63 8.83 -19.27
CA GLU A 396 -13.99 9.72 -18.16
C GLU A 396 -14.97 8.97 -17.26
N PHE A 397 -14.55 8.73 -16.02
CA PHE A 397 -15.44 8.27 -14.96
C PHE A 397 -16.25 9.48 -14.49
N LEU A 398 -17.59 9.39 -14.60
CA LEU A 398 -18.51 10.33 -13.95
C LEU A 398 -18.62 10.04 -12.45
#